data_AF-A0A0S3SGZ5-F1
#
_entry.id   AF-A0A0S3SGZ5-F1
#
_cell.length_a   1.000
_cell.length_b   1.000
_cell.length_c   1.000
_cell.angle_alpha   90.00
_cell.angle_beta   90.00
_cell.angle_gamma   90.00
#
_symmetry.space_group_name_H-M   'P 1'
#
loop_
_entity.id
_entity.type
_entity.pdbx_description
1 polymer ?
#
loop_
_entity_poly.entity_id
_entity_poly.type
_entity_poly.pdbx_seq_one_letter_code
_entity_poly.pdbx_strand_id
1 'polypeptide(L)'
;MVVNAMLVAMVAHAKQPSDIIYHVGSSVRNPLTYLNLQDFGLKYFSAKPWIRKDGTPVKVGRVTVLTSMDSFQRYMFIRYLLPLKGLELANAALCQYFRGTYLELHRKIQVVMRMVELYRPYMFFTGVFDDMNTEKLRMAAKQSGTETDLFYFDTKDINWDDYFMKTHIPGIVKYIFK
;
A
#
# COMPACT_ATOMS: atom_id res chain seq x y z
N MET A 1 -13.54 -7.43 13.44
CA MET A 1 -13.13 -8.62 12.65
C MET A 1 -11.89 -9.30 13.22
N VAL A 2 -10.70 -8.67 13.24
CA VAL A 2 -9.47 -9.32 13.75
C VAL A 2 -9.63 -9.80 15.21
N VAL A 3 -10.10 -8.91 16.10
CA VAL A 3 -10.35 -9.27 17.51
C VAL A 3 -11.34 -10.44 17.64
N ASN A 4 -12.43 -10.42 16.87
CA ASN A 4 -13.42 -11.50 16.88
C ASN A 4 -12.80 -12.84 16.42
N ALA A 5 -12.01 -12.82 15.34
CA ALA A 5 -11.30 -14.01 14.87
C ALA A 5 -10.31 -14.54 15.92
N MET A 6 -9.60 -13.66 16.63
CA MET A 6 -8.69 -14.05 17.73
C MET A 6 -9.46 -14.74 18.86
N LEU A 7 -10.58 -14.15 19.31
CA LEU A 7 -11.40 -14.73 20.38
C LEU A 7 -11.94 -16.11 19.99
N VAL A 8 -12.46 -16.25 18.78
CA VAL A 8 -12.97 -17.53 18.28
C VAL A 8 -11.85 -18.55 18.12
N ALA A 9 -10.67 -18.16 17.63
CA ALA A 9 -9.51 -19.04 17.55
C ALA A 9 -9.07 -19.53 18.94
N MET A 10 -9.03 -18.64 19.94
CA MET A 10 -8.69 -19.00 21.32
C MET A 10 -9.65 -20.06 21.88
N VAL A 11 -10.96 -19.90 21.65
CA VAL A 11 -11.96 -20.87 22.09
C VAL A 11 -11.83 -22.20 21.33
N ALA A 12 -11.67 -22.15 20.00
CA ALA A 12 -11.54 -23.34 19.16
C ALA A 12 -10.32 -24.20 19.53
N HIS A 13 -9.23 -23.57 19.95
CA HIS A 13 -7.97 -24.23 20.31
C HIS A 13 -7.75 -24.38 21.81
N ALA A 14 -8.72 -24.05 22.66
CA ALA A 14 -8.55 -24.04 24.11
C ALA A 14 -8.08 -25.38 24.70
N LYS A 15 -8.46 -26.50 24.07
CA LYS A 15 -8.08 -27.87 24.48
C LYS A 15 -7.02 -28.51 23.58
N GLN A 16 -6.78 -27.94 22.41
CA GLN A 16 -5.88 -28.48 21.39
C GLN A 16 -5.10 -27.33 20.77
N PRO A 17 -3.93 -27.00 21.35
CA PRO A 17 -3.02 -26.01 20.78
C PRO A 17 -2.70 -26.34 19.33
N SER A 18 -2.59 -25.30 18.50
CA SER A 18 -2.31 -25.44 17.07
C SER A 18 -1.57 -24.22 16.54
N ASP A 19 -0.61 -24.44 15.66
CA ASP A 19 0.17 -23.38 15.01
C ASP A 19 -0.47 -22.93 13.67
N ILE A 20 -1.81 -22.92 13.61
CA ILE A 20 -2.55 -22.50 12.43
C ILE A 20 -2.50 -20.99 12.29
N ILE A 21 -2.14 -20.52 11.10
CA ILE A 21 -2.19 -19.12 10.72
C ILE A 21 -3.59 -18.78 10.20
N TYR A 22 -4.19 -17.76 10.81
CA TYR A 22 -5.48 -17.19 10.41
C TYR A 22 -5.27 -15.84 9.75
N HIS A 23 -5.59 -15.76 8.45
CA HIS A 23 -5.49 -14.52 7.67
C HIS A 23 -6.82 -13.76 7.71
N VAL A 24 -6.82 -12.53 8.21
CA VAL A 24 -8.03 -11.69 8.40
C VAL A 24 -7.81 -10.33 7.76
N GLY A 25 -8.06 -10.23 6.45
CA GLY A 25 -7.88 -9.01 5.67
C GLY A 25 -8.03 -9.26 4.18
N SER A 26 -7.27 -8.53 3.36
CA SER A 26 -7.22 -8.72 1.90
C SER A 26 -6.76 -10.14 1.55
N SER A 27 -7.64 -10.93 0.95
CA SER A 27 -7.41 -12.35 0.63
C SER A 27 -7.84 -12.69 -0.79
N VAL A 28 -7.68 -13.94 -1.21
CA VAL A 28 -8.21 -14.45 -2.50
C VAL A 28 -9.71 -14.19 -2.63
N ARG A 29 -10.46 -14.26 -1.52
CA ARG A 29 -11.91 -14.04 -1.50
C ARG A 29 -12.31 -12.57 -1.62
N ASN A 30 -11.46 -11.63 -1.21
CA ASN A 30 -11.73 -10.19 -1.26
C ASN A 30 -10.41 -9.39 -1.35
N PRO A 31 -9.76 -9.37 -2.53
CA PRO A 31 -8.42 -8.84 -2.67
C PRO A 31 -8.39 -7.30 -2.72
N LEU A 32 -7.38 -6.72 -2.10
CA LEU A 32 -7.01 -5.31 -2.19
C LEU A 32 -5.69 -5.19 -2.96
N THR A 33 -5.71 -4.44 -4.06
CA THR A 33 -4.53 -4.23 -4.90
C THR A 33 -3.99 -2.80 -4.80
N TYR A 34 -2.74 -2.59 -5.23
CA TYR A 34 -2.17 -1.25 -5.33
C TYR A 34 -2.94 -0.31 -6.26
N LEU A 35 -3.58 -0.85 -7.31
CA LEU A 35 -4.45 -0.08 -8.18
C LEU A 35 -5.68 0.42 -7.42
N ASN A 36 -6.28 -0.42 -6.57
CA ASN A 36 -7.39 0.01 -5.71
C ASN A 36 -6.96 1.13 -4.76
N LEU A 37 -5.79 1.00 -4.13
CA LEU A 37 -5.24 2.04 -3.24
C LEU A 37 -5.04 3.37 -3.98
N GLN A 38 -4.51 3.33 -5.20
CA GLN A 38 -4.38 4.52 -6.04
C GLN A 38 -5.75 5.13 -6.35
N ASP A 39 -6.73 4.32 -6.73
CA ASP A 39 -8.07 4.81 -7.08
C ASP A 39 -8.77 5.44 -5.87
N PHE A 40 -8.65 4.86 -4.68
CA PHE A 40 -9.18 5.46 -3.44
C PHE A 40 -8.53 6.80 -3.14
N GLY A 41 -7.19 6.88 -3.23
CA GLY A 41 -6.46 8.13 -3.03
C GLY A 41 -6.89 9.20 -4.03
N LEU A 42 -6.95 8.84 -5.32
CA LEU A 42 -7.36 9.76 -6.39
C LEU A 42 -8.79 10.25 -6.17
N LYS A 43 -9.74 9.33 -5.93
CA LYS A 43 -11.15 9.66 -5.68
C LYS A 43 -11.28 10.59 -4.47
N TYR A 44 -10.62 10.26 -3.36
CA TYR A 44 -10.69 11.05 -2.13
C TYR A 44 -10.14 12.46 -2.32
N PHE A 45 -8.90 12.59 -2.79
CA PHE A 45 -8.25 13.89 -2.90
C PHE A 45 -8.73 14.72 -4.11
N SER A 46 -9.39 14.11 -5.10
CA SER A 46 -10.10 14.89 -6.13
C SER A 46 -11.35 15.56 -5.57
N ALA A 47 -12.08 14.87 -4.69
CA ALA A 47 -13.28 15.41 -4.04
C ALA A 47 -12.93 16.35 -2.87
N LYS A 48 -11.86 16.05 -2.14
CA LYS A 48 -11.38 16.80 -0.96
C LYS A 48 -9.89 17.12 -1.14
N PRO A 49 -9.56 18.10 -1.99
CA PRO A 49 -8.16 18.45 -2.24
C PRO A 49 -7.50 18.97 -0.97
N TRP A 50 -6.22 18.64 -0.82
CA TRP A 50 -5.39 19.27 0.19
C TRP A 50 -5.18 20.74 -0.19
N ILE A 51 -5.40 21.66 0.75
CA ILE A 51 -5.24 23.09 0.53
C ILE A 51 -3.84 23.51 0.99
N ARG A 52 -3.09 24.13 0.08
CA ARG A 52 -1.77 24.68 0.38
C ARG A 52 -1.88 25.89 1.30
N LYS A 53 -0.75 26.31 1.88
CA LYS A 53 -0.66 27.50 2.73
C LYS A 53 -1.09 28.79 2.03
N ASP A 54 -0.99 28.84 0.70
CA ASP A 54 -1.42 29.95 -0.14
C ASP A 54 -2.91 29.90 -0.54
N GLY A 55 -3.67 28.93 -0.02
CA GLY A 55 -5.09 28.74 -0.32
C GLY A 55 -5.36 27.95 -1.60
N THR A 56 -4.34 27.53 -2.35
CA THR A 56 -4.54 26.81 -3.61
C THR A 56 -4.74 25.30 -3.39
N PRO A 57 -5.68 24.65 -4.10
CA PRO A 57 -5.89 23.21 -3.98
C PRO A 57 -4.80 22.43 -4.73
N VAL A 58 -4.29 21.38 -4.10
CA VAL A 58 -3.39 20.41 -4.75
C VAL A 58 -4.19 19.58 -5.75
N LYS A 59 -3.84 19.69 -7.04
CA LYS A 59 -4.38 18.83 -8.09
C LYS A 59 -3.70 17.47 -8.03
N VAL A 60 -4.47 16.44 -7.69
CA VAL A 60 -4.01 15.05 -7.75
C VAL A 60 -4.22 14.47 -9.15
N GLY A 61 -3.37 13.52 -9.52
CA GLY A 61 -3.45 12.81 -10.80
C GLY A 61 -3.05 11.35 -10.64
N ARG A 62 -3.31 10.54 -11.67
CA ARG A 62 -2.82 9.15 -11.68
C ARG A 62 -1.30 9.14 -11.68
N VAL A 63 -0.74 8.30 -10.82
CA VAL A 63 0.71 8.07 -10.72
C VAL A 63 1.04 6.78 -11.50
N THR A 64 2.20 6.74 -12.13
CA THR A 64 2.68 5.50 -12.75
C THR A 64 2.95 4.45 -11.68
N VAL A 65 2.18 3.36 -11.69
CA VAL A 65 2.42 2.17 -10.86
C VAL A 65 3.19 1.16 -11.70
N LEU A 66 4.40 0.83 -11.26
CA LEU A 66 5.27 -0.13 -11.94
C LEU A 66 5.09 -1.50 -11.30
N THR A 67 4.92 -2.54 -12.11
CA THR A 67 4.50 -3.87 -11.65
C THR A 67 5.67 -4.79 -11.31
N SER A 68 6.90 -4.43 -11.68
CA SER A 68 8.09 -5.22 -11.42
C SER A 68 9.35 -4.37 -11.25
N MET A 69 10.37 -4.95 -10.61
CA MET A 69 11.68 -4.29 -10.50
C MET A 69 12.30 -4.01 -11.87
N ASP A 70 12.10 -4.90 -12.85
CA ASP A 70 12.62 -4.68 -14.21
C ASP A 70 11.96 -3.48 -14.89
N SER A 71 10.63 -3.35 -14.73
CA SER A 71 9.90 -2.18 -15.25
C SER A 71 10.34 -0.89 -14.55
N PHE A 72 10.60 -0.95 -13.24
CA PHE A 72 11.15 0.15 -12.47
C PHE A 72 12.54 0.56 -12.94
N GLN A 73 13.46 -0.40 -13.08
CA GLN A 73 14.83 -0.14 -13.53
C GLN A 73 14.84 0.47 -14.94
N ARG A 74 14.04 -0.07 -15.88
CA ARG A 74 13.92 0.50 -17.23
C ARG A 74 13.37 1.92 -17.19
N TYR A 75 12.31 2.16 -16.42
CA TYR A 75 11.74 3.49 -16.26
C TYR A 75 12.77 4.47 -15.67
N MET A 76 13.47 4.07 -14.60
CA MET A 76 14.51 4.89 -13.97
C MET A 76 15.66 5.19 -14.91
N PHE A 77 16.09 4.19 -15.69
CA PHE A 77 17.17 4.35 -16.65
C PHE A 77 16.81 5.38 -17.73
N ILE A 78 15.68 5.18 -18.42
CA ILE A 78 15.27 6.01 -19.55
C ILE A 78 14.92 7.43 -19.08
N ARG A 79 14.16 7.55 -17.99
CA ARG A 79 13.58 8.84 -17.58
C ARG A 79 14.51 9.69 -16.72
N TYR A 80 15.47 9.09 -16.01
CA TYR A 80 16.29 9.80 -15.03
C TYR A 80 17.79 9.59 -15.20
N LEU A 81 18.28 8.35 -15.29
CA LEU A 81 19.73 8.10 -15.36
C LEU A 81 20.34 8.57 -16.68
N LEU A 82 19.68 8.28 -17.81
CA LEU A 82 20.17 8.70 -19.13
C LEU A 82 20.21 10.23 -19.27
N PRO A 83 19.16 11.00 -18.90
CA PRO A 83 19.24 12.46 -18.84
C PRO A 83 20.30 12.98 -17.85
N LEU A 84 20.46 12.34 -16.69
CA LEU A 84 21.48 12.72 -15.72
C LEU A 84 22.90 12.55 -16.30
N LYS A 85 23.12 11.48 -17.07
CA LYS A 85 24.40 11.27 -17.77
C LYS A 85 24.65 12.34 -18.84
N GLY A 86 23.61 12.73 -19.57
CA GLY A 86 23.69 13.88 -20.49
C GLY A 86 24.04 15.19 -19.76
N LEU A 87 23.44 15.42 -18.59
CA LEU A 87 23.74 16.59 -17.76
C LEU A 87 25.17 16.57 -17.23
N GLU A 88 25.71 15.40 -16.87
CA GLU A 88 27.11 15.24 -16.45
C GLU A 88 28.08 15.69 -17.56
N LEU A 89 27.83 15.26 -18.80
CA LEU A 89 28.63 15.66 -19.96
C LEU A 89 28.50 17.16 -20.25
N ALA A 90 27.28 17.71 -20.23
CA ALA A 90 27.05 19.14 -20.41
C ALA A 90 27.74 19.96 -19.30
N ASN A 91 27.70 19.48 -18.06
CA ASN A 91 28.37 20.11 -16.93
C ASN A 91 29.90 20.11 -17.11
N ALA A 92 30.49 19.04 -17.64
CA ALA A 92 31.91 19.00 -17.97
C ALA A 92 32.28 19.97 -19.10
N ALA A 93 31.49 20.00 -20.18
CA ALA A 93 31.70 20.88 -21.33
C ALA A 93 31.56 22.37 -20.97
N LEU A 94 30.70 22.70 -20.00
CA LEU A 94 30.43 24.07 -19.55
C LEU A 94 31.14 24.41 -18.22
N CYS A 95 32.36 23.87 -18.04
CA CYS A 95 33.24 24.21 -16.92
C CYS A 95 32.56 24.16 -15.53
N GLN A 96 31.79 23.10 -15.27
CA GLN A 96 31.09 22.85 -14.01
C GLN A 96 29.92 23.80 -13.68
N TYR A 97 29.37 24.51 -14.68
CA TYR A 97 28.24 25.43 -14.49
C TYR A 97 27.01 24.77 -13.83
N PHE A 98 26.70 23.52 -14.17
CA PHE A 98 25.53 22.77 -13.66
C PHE A 98 25.83 21.89 -12.45
N ARG A 99 26.98 22.06 -11.79
CA ARG A 99 27.43 21.14 -10.73
C ARG A 99 26.41 20.99 -9.59
N GLY A 100 25.80 22.08 -9.15
CA GLY A 100 24.78 22.05 -8.10
C GLY A 100 23.55 21.22 -8.48
N THR A 101 23.01 21.48 -9.68
CA THR A 101 21.85 20.76 -10.22
C THR A 101 22.14 19.28 -10.42
N TYR A 102 23.31 18.94 -10.96
CA TYR A 102 23.73 17.55 -11.12
C TYR A 102 23.78 16.82 -9.77
N LEU A 103 24.45 17.40 -8.77
CA LEU A 103 24.58 16.79 -7.44
C LEU A 103 23.22 16.61 -6.75
N GLU A 104 22.34 17.59 -6.88
CA GLU A 104 21.00 17.50 -6.31
C GLU A 104 20.16 16.39 -6.95
N LEU A 105 20.14 16.33 -8.30
CA LEU A 105 19.42 15.29 -9.03
C LEU A 105 19.99 13.90 -8.75
N HIS A 106 21.32 13.77 -8.78
CA HIS A 106 22.01 12.53 -8.45
C HIS A 106 21.63 12.04 -7.05
N ARG A 107 21.69 12.91 -6.03
CA ARG A 107 21.30 12.57 -4.65
C ARG A 107 19.84 12.14 -4.56
N LYS A 108 18.92 12.86 -5.21
CA LYS A 108 17.49 12.53 -5.23
C LYS A 108 17.25 11.15 -5.85
N ILE A 109 17.90 10.85 -6.98
CA ILE A 109 17.81 9.55 -7.64
C ILE A 109 18.33 8.43 -6.72
N GLN A 110 19.48 8.62 -6.06
CA GLN A 110 20.02 7.62 -5.12
C GLN A 110 19.07 7.34 -3.95
N VAL A 111 18.43 8.37 -3.39
CA VAL A 111 17.43 8.19 -2.32
C VAL A 111 16.26 7.34 -2.81
N VAL A 112 15.73 7.62 -4.00
CA VAL A 112 14.62 6.85 -4.58
C VAL A 112 15.01 5.40 -4.84
N MET A 113 16.19 5.16 -5.43
CA MET A 113 16.71 3.80 -5.68
C MET A 113 16.80 3.01 -4.37
N ARG A 114 17.40 3.61 -3.33
CA ARG A 114 17.54 2.96 -2.02
C ARG A 114 16.20 2.68 -1.34
N MET A 115 15.24 3.60 -1.43
CA MET A 115 13.89 3.36 -0.91
C MET A 115 13.23 2.18 -1.63
N VAL A 116 13.36 2.12 -2.95
CA VAL A 116 12.73 1.07 -3.74
C VAL A 116 13.36 -0.29 -3.48
N GLU A 117 14.67 -0.35 -3.29
CA GLU A 117 15.36 -1.56 -2.86
C GLU A 117 14.89 -2.05 -1.49
N LEU A 118 14.80 -1.13 -0.50
CA LEU A 118 14.36 -1.47 0.86
C LEU A 118 12.91 -1.98 0.89
N TYR A 119 12.02 -1.35 0.13
CA TYR A 119 10.59 -1.69 0.11
C TYR A 119 10.22 -2.67 -1.02
N ARG A 120 11.19 -3.18 -1.77
CA ARG A 120 11.00 -4.16 -2.85
C ARG A 120 10.05 -5.30 -2.48
N PRO A 121 10.22 -6.02 -1.35
CA PRO A 121 9.38 -7.18 -1.04
C PRO A 121 7.92 -6.81 -0.77
N TYR A 122 7.63 -5.54 -0.47
CA TYR A 122 6.27 -5.06 -0.25
C TYR A 122 5.67 -4.54 -1.57
N MET A 123 6.37 -3.62 -2.24
CA MET A 123 5.84 -2.93 -3.43
C MET A 123 5.64 -3.84 -4.64
N PHE A 124 6.47 -4.88 -4.78
CA PHE A 124 6.39 -5.84 -5.88
C PHE A 124 5.90 -7.22 -5.41
N PHE A 125 5.21 -7.27 -4.27
CA PHE A 125 4.55 -8.48 -3.82
C PHE A 125 3.40 -8.83 -4.76
N THR A 126 3.49 -9.96 -5.44
CA THR A 126 2.45 -10.47 -6.35
C THR A 126 1.57 -11.52 -5.70
N GLY A 127 1.89 -11.94 -4.47
CA GLY A 127 1.13 -12.93 -3.74
C GLY A 127 -0.24 -12.41 -3.34
N VAL A 128 -1.21 -13.32 -3.26
CA VAL A 128 -2.49 -13.08 -2.60
C VAL A 128 -2.60 -14.11 -1.48
N PHE A 129 -2.99 -13.65 -0.30
CA PHE A 129 -3.11 -14.51 0.86
C PHE A 129 -4.38 -15.35 0.80
N ASP A 130 -4.26 -16.63 1.12
CA ASP A 130 -5.38 -17.54 1.32
C ASP A 130 -5.96 -17.36 2.73
N ASP A 131 -7.28 -17.26 2.82
CA ASP A 131 -8.03 -17.17 4.08
C ASP A 131 -8.84 -18.45 4.39
N MET A 132 -8.53 -19.57 3.72
CA MET A 132 -9.18 -20.86 3.92
C MET A 132 -9.21 -21.31 5.39
N ASN A 133 -8.12 -21.13 6.14
CA ASN A 133 -8.09 -21.48 7.56
C ASN A 133 -9.07 -20.63 8.38
N THR A 134 -9.12 -19.33 8.10
CA THR A 134 -10.07 -18.40 8.73
C THR A 134 -11.50 -18.79 8.40
N GLU A 135 -11.77 -19.20 7.16
CA GLU A 135 -13.09 -19.67 6.76
C GLU A 135 -13.48 -20.98 7.45
N LYS A 136 -12.56 -21.94 7.55
CA LYS A 136 -12.79 -23.19 8.29
C LYS A 136 -13.09 -22.91 9.77
N LEU A 137 -12.34 -22.01 10.40
CA LEU A 137 -12.58 -21.59 11.78
C LEU A 137 -13.97 -20.97 11.95
N ARG A 138 -14.35 -20.06 11.05
CA ARG A 138 -15.66 -19.41 11.05
C ARG A 138 -16.79 -20.41 10.89
N MET A 139 -16.65 -21.37 9.96
CA MET A 139 -17.65 -22.40 9.72
C MET A 139 -17.79 -23.37 10.91
N ALA A 140 -16.67 -23.76 11.53
CA ALA A 140 -16.68 -24.59 12.74
C ALA A 140 -17.36 -23.87 13.91
N ALA A 141 -17.07 -22.58 14.11
CA ALA A 141 -17.72 -21.76 15.14
C ALA A 141 -19.24 -21.63 14.92
N LYS A 142 -19.67 -21.53 13.66
CA LYS A 142 -21.09 -21.50 13.29
C LYS A 142 -21.80 -22.82 13.62
N GLN A 143 -21.12 -23.95 13.37
CA GLN A 143 -21.66 -25.28 13.67
C GLN A 143 -21.71 -25.59 15.17
N SER A 144 -20.78 -25.04 15.96
CA SER A 144 -20.73 -25.27 17.41
C SER A 144 -21.76 -24.46 18.22
N GLY A 145 -22.59 -23.65 17.55
CA GLY A 145 -23.56 -22.77 18.23
C GLY A 145 -22.91 -21.60 18.96
N THR A 146 -21.63 -21.30 18.67
CA THR A 146 -21.00 -20.05 19.12
C THR A 146 -21.81 -18.89 18.54
N GLU A 147 -22.01 -17.81 19.32
CA GLU A 147 -22.69 -16.58 18.85
C GLU A 147 -21.91 -15.93 17.71
N THR A 148 -22.04 -16.49 16.51
CA THR A 148 -21.32 -16.05 15.31
C THR A 148 -21.83 -14.72 14.79
N ASP A 149 -23.04 -14.32 15.19
CA ASP A 149 -23.57 -12.98 14.96
C ASP A 149 -22.87 -11.94 15.84
N LEU A 150 -22.47 -12.30 17.07
CA LEU A 150 -21.71 -11.42 17.97
C LEU A 150 -20.23 -11.37 17.58
N PHE A 151 -19.64 -12.53 17.25
CA PHE A 151 -18.24 -12.66 16.88
C PHE A 151 -18.05 -12.80 15.37
N TYR A 152 -18.63 -11.90 14.58
CA TYR A 152 -18.53 -11.94 13.12
C TYR A 152 -17.13 -11.53 12.60
N PHE A 153 -16.60 -12.26 11.60
CA PHE A 153 -15.29 -11.97 10.99
C PHE A 153 -15.10 -12.45 9.53
N ASP A 154 -16.15 -12.58 8.72
CA ASP A 154 -15.97 -12.92 7.30
C ASP A 154 -15.33 -11.78 6.50
N THR A 155 -14.12 -12.00 6.01
CA THR A 155 -13.30 -11.07 5.21
C THR A 155 -13.97 -10.62 3.91
N LYS A 156 -14.94 -11.38 3.37
CA LYS A 156 -15.71 -10.99 2.17
C LYS A 156 -16.53 -9.72 2.37
N ASP A 157 -16.95 -9.45 3.60
CA ASP A 157 -17.84 -8.33 3.88
C ASP A 157 -17.10 -7.02 4.12
N ILE A 158 -15.77 -7.04 4.05
CA ILE A 158 -14.97 -5.82 4.10
C ILE A 158 -15.28 -4.98 2.86
N ASN A 159 -16.03 -3.90 3.05
CA ASN A 159 -16.22 -2.89 2.03
C ASN A 159 -14.98 -1.97 1.97
N TRP A 160 -14.05 -2.28 1.08
CA TRP A 160 -12.81 -1.51 0.92
C TRP A 160 -13.07 -0.04 0.56
N ASP A 161 -14.06 0.26 -0.29
CA ASP A 161 -14.39 1.65 -0.63
C ASP A 161 -14.84 2.43 0.60
N ASP A 162 -15.77 1.88 1.38
CA ASP A 162 -16.26 2.51 2.61
C ASP A 162 -15.12 2.70 3.62
N TYR A 163 -14.33 1.65 3.87
CA TYR A 163 -13.20 1.69 4.79
C TYR A 163 -12.19 2.77 4.39
N PHE A 164 -11.74 2.81 3.12
CA PHE A 164 -10.73 3.78 2.71
C PHE A 164 -11.29 5.21 2.63
N MET A 165 -12.50 5.39 2.09
CA MET A 165 -13.08 6.71 1.83
C MET A 165 -13.61 7.39 3.10
N LYS A 166 -14.12 6.62 4.07
CA LYS A 166 -14.77 7.17 5.27
C LYS A 166 -13.95 7.02 6.55
N THR A 167 -13.06 6.03 6.61
CA THR A 167 -12.30 5.73 7.84
C THR A 167 -10.80 5.99 7.66
N HIS A 168 -10.14 5.27 6.76
CA HIS A 168 -8.68 5.22 6.69
C HIS A 168 -8.06 6.54 6.19
N ILE A 169 -8.42 7.01 4.99
CA ILE A 169 -7.84 8.24 4.42
C ILE A 169 -8.23 9.47 5.27
N PRO A 170 -9.50 9.65 5.70
CA PRO A 170 -9.85 10.72 6.63
C PRO A 170 -9.05 10.69 7.94
N GLY A 171 -8.81 9.51 8.50
CA GLY A 171 -7.99 9.34 9.69
C GLY A 171 -6.55 9.82 9.48
N ILE A 172 -5.93 9.44 8.36
CA ILE A 172 -4.60 9.91 7.97
C ILE A 172 -4.60 11.45 7.85
N VAL A 173 -5.56 12.02 7.13
CA VAL A 173 -5.63 13.48 6.95
C VAL A 173 -5.82 14.19 8.29
N LYS A 174 -6.65 13.66 9.19
CA LYS A 174 -6.93 14.28 10.48
C LYS A 174 -5.74 14.24 11.45
N TYR A 175 -5.01 13.12 11.49
CA TYR A 175 -4.03 12.87 12.54
C TYR A 175 -2.57 12.98 12.09
N ILE A 176 -2.30 12.77 10.79
CA ILE A 176 -0.94 12.78 10.23
C ILE A 176 -0.66 14.09 9.49
N PHE A 177 -1.63 14.57 8.70
CA PHE A 177 -1.42 15.79 7.92
C PHE A 177 -1.59 16.99 8.87
N LYS A 178 -0.49 17.73 9.07
CA LYS A 178 -0.43 18.97 9.85
C LYS A 178 -0.16 20.15 8.92
#